data_AF-A0A151BLU0-F1
#
_entry.id   AF-A0A151BLU0-F1
#
_cell.length_a   1.000
_cell.length_b   1.000
_cell.length_c   1.000
_cell.angle_alpha   90.00
_cell.angle_beta   90.00
_cell.angle_gamma   90.00
#
_symmetry.space_group_name_H-M   'P 1'
#
loop_
_entity.id
_entity.type
_entity.pdbx_description
1 polymer ?
#
loop_
_entity_poly.entity_id
_entity_poly.type
_entity_poly.pdbx_seq_one_letter_code
_entity_poly.pdbx_strand_id
1 'polypeptide(L)' 'MSEQVTVKSLAVKNFLSLDEVKVNFGKLTIFVGPNASGKSNIIKALTLLSSIGKADHNTKIQ' A
#
# COMPACT_ATOMS: atom_id res chain seq x y z
N MET A 1 17.15 10.39 -16.59
CA MET A 1 15.71 10.33 -16.27
C MET A 1 15.55 9.21 -15.24
N SER A 2 15.19 9.49 -13.98
CA SER A 2 14.98 8.43 -12.99
C SER A 2 13.59 7.81 -13.21
N GLU A 3 13.52 6.50 -13.36
CA GLU A 3 12.23 5.79 -13.42
C GLU A 3 11.50 5.92 -12.08
N GLN A 4 10.25 6.35 -12.14
CA GLN A 4 9.37 6.47 -10.97
C GLN A 4 8.46 5.25 -10.93
N VAL A 5 8.38 4.62 -9.76
CA VAL A 5 7.46 3.51 -9.52
C VAL A 5 6.27 4.05 -8.74
N THR A 6 5.06 3.79 -9.25
CA THR A 6 3.80 4.16 -8.60
C THR A 6 2.94 2.92 -8.39
N VAL A 7 2.45 2.73 -7.17
CA VAL A 7 1.53 1.64 -6.84
C VAL A 7 0.14 1.97 -7.38
N LYS A 8 -0.36 1.17 -8.33
CA LYS A 8 -1.69 1.38 -8.95
C LYS A 8 -2.83 0.77 -8.14
N SER A 9 -2.58 -0.36 -7.49
CA SER A 9 -3.59 -1.07 -6.72
C SER A 9 -2.96 -1.96 -5.64
N LEU A 10 -3.72 -2.21 -4.58
CA LEU A 10 -3.38 -3.14 -3.52
C LEU A 10 -4.55 -4.12 -3.34
N ALA A 11 -4.27 -5.41 -3.38
CA ALA A 11 -5.20 -6.45 -2.97
C ALA A 11 -4.63 -7.14 -1.73
N VAL A 12 -5.41 -7.20 -0.67
CA VAL A 12 -5.02 -7.79 0.62
C VAL A 12 -6.07 -8.80 1.03
N LYS A 13 -5.62 -9.97 1.45
CA LYS A 13 -6.48 -11.01 2.01
C LYS A 13 -5.87 -11.59 3.27
N ASN A 14 -6.67 -11.84 4.31
CA ASN A 14 -6.25 -12.46 5.57
C ASN A 14 -5.01 -11.79 6.20
N PHE A 15 -4.96 -10.46 6.22
CA PHE A 15 -3.81 -9.71 6.73
C PHE A 15 -4.22 -8.79 7.87
N LEU A 16 -3.71 -9.08 9.08
CA LEU A 16 -4.10 -8.38 10.30
C LEU A 16 -5.64 -8.38 10.43
N SER A 17 -6.27 -7.20 10.52
CA SER A 17 -7.73 -7.07 10.58
C SER A 17 -8.42 -6.97 9.22
N LEU A 18 -7.69 -7.13 8.11
CA LEU A 18 -8.25 -7.05 6.75
C LEU A 18 -8.60 -8.46 6.28
N ASP A 19 -9.89 -8.73 6.08
CA ASP A 19 -10.41 -10.00 5.56
C ASP A 19 -10.17 -10.08 4.05
N GLU A 20 -10.88 -9.30 3.25
CA GLU A 20 -10.63 -9.14 1.82
C GLU A 20 -10.83 -7.68 1.39
N VAL A 21 -9.75 -7.04 0.94
CA VAL A 21 -9.76 -5.61 0.56
C VAL A 21 -9.03 -5.40 -0.76
N LYS A 22 -9.67 -4.66 -1.67
CA LYS A 22 -9.08 -4.20 -2.92
C LYS A 22 -9.14 -2.68 -2.99
N VAL A 23 -7.99 -2.03 -3.12
CA VAL A 23 -7.85 -0.58 -3.25
C VAL A 23 -7.23 -0.26 -4.59
N ASN A 24 -7.87 0.63 -5.35
CA ASN A 24 -7.26 1.26 -6.53
C ASN A 24 -6.80 2.66 -6.12
N PHE A 25 -5.53 2.98 -6.34
CA PHE A 25 -4.98 4.26 -5.94
C PHE A 25 -5.15 5.31 -7.05
N GLY A 26 -5.66 6.48 -6.67
CA GLY A 26 -5.61 7.68 -7.50
C GLY A 26 -4.43 8.58 -7.10
N LYS A 27 -4.37 9.78 -7.70
CA LYS A 27 -3.39 10.82 -7.33
C LYS A 27 -3.47 11.22 -5.85
N LEU A 28 -4.66 11.13 -5.26
CA LEU A 28 -4.93 11.28 -3.84
C LEU A 28 -5.92 10.19 -3.43
N THR A 29 -5.59 9.43 -2.39
CA THR A 29 -6.46 8.39 -1.84
C THR A 29 -6.62 8.66 -0.34
N ILE A 30 -7.85 8.83 0.11
CA ILE A 30 -8.17 9.13 1.50
C ILE A 30 -8.92 7.94 2.10
N PHE A 31 -8.43 7.40 3.21
CA PHE A 31 -9.10 6.34 3.95
C PHE A 31 -9.91 6.93 5.10
N VAL A 32 -11.23 6.75 5.06
CA VAL A 32 -12.17 7.23 6.09
C VAL A 32 -12.87 6.07 6.77
N GLY A 33 -13.22 6.23 8.04
CA GLY A 33 -13.97 5.25 8.81
C GLY A 33 -13.67 5.30 10.32
N PRO A 34 -14.41 4.54 11.13
CA PRO A 34 -14.23 4.50 12.58
C PRO A 34 -12.83 4.06 13.04
N ASN A 35 -12.47 4.36 14.29
CA ASN A 35 -11.24 3.81 14.87
C ASN A 35 -11.25 2.27 14.82
N ALA A 36 -10.07 1.67 14.71
CA ALA A 36 -9.87 0.23 14.55
C ALA A 36 -10.49 -0.42 13.29
N SER A 37 -11.03 0.35 12.33
CA SER A 37 -11.59 -0.18 11.07
C SER A 37 -10.56 -0.71 10.06
N GLY A 38 -9.30 -0.91 10.46
CA GLY A 38 -8.25 -1.45 9.60
C GLY A 38 -7.52 -0.46 8.68
N LYS A 39 -7.82 0.85 8.72
CA LYS A 39 -7.15 1.87 7.87
C LYS A 39 -5.62 1.83 7.97
N SER A 40 -5.07 1.79 9.18
CA SER A 40 -3.62 1.69 9.39
C SER A 40 -3.03 0.36 8.87
N ASN A 41 -3.84 -0.70 8.78
CA ASN A 41 -3.40 -2.00 8.26
C ASN A 41 -3.23 -1.99 6.74
N ILE A 42 -3.97 -1.14 6.00
CA ILE A 42 -3.75 -0.90 4.57
C ILE A 42 -2.35 -0.30 4.36
N ILE A 43 -1.97 0.68 5.19
CA ILE A 43 -0.63 1.28 5.14
C ILE A 43 0.44 0.25 5.50
N LYS A 44 0.24 -0.56 6.55
CA LYS A 44 1.18 -1.64 6.92
C LYS A 44 1.39 -2.65 5.78
N ALA A 45 0.35 -2.99 5.03
CA ALA A 45 0.49 -3.88 3.88
C ALA A 45 1.37 -3.26 2.78
N LEU A 46 1.18 -1.97 2.46
CA LEU A 46 2.05 -1.24 1.53
C LEU A 46 3.50 -1.18 2.03
N THR A 47 3.71 -0.89 3.32
CA THR A 47 5.05 -0.84 3.91
C THR A 47 5.73 -2.21 3.83
N LEU A 48 5.02 -3.30 4.14
CA LEU A 48 5.55 -4.65 4.02
C LEU A 48 6.03 -4.92 2.59
N LEU A 49 5.20 -4.62 1.59
CA LEU A 49 5.55 -4.79 0.18
C LEU A 49 6.78 -3.95 -0.21
N SER A 50 6.87 -2.71 0.28
CA SER A 50 8.04 -1.86 0.07
C SER A 50 9.31 -2.39 0.76
N SER A 51 9.18 -3.08 1.89
CA SER A 51 10.34 -3.62 2.64
C SER A 51 10.84 -4.94 2.07
N ILE A 52 9.94 -5.79 1.53
CA ILE A 52 10.34 -7.07 0.91
C ILE A 52 10.68 -6.90 -0.57
N GLY A 53 10.10 -5.90 -1.22
CA GLY A 53 10.42 -5.52 -2.59
C GLY A 53 11.79 -4.86 -2.64
N LYS A 54 12.85 -5.65 -2.83
CA LYS A 54 14.14 -5.12 -3.26
C LYS A 54 13.96 -4.54 -4.67
N ALA A 55 13.64 -3.25 -4.76
CA ALA A 55 13.98 -2.51 -5.95
C ALA A 55 15.49 -2.29 -5.90
N ASP A 56 16.21 -2.69 -6.94
CA ASP A 56 17.64 -2.39 -7.09
C ASP A 56 17.90 -0.93 -6.73
N HIS A 57 19.07 -0.67 -6.12
CA HIS A 57 19.51 0.53 -5.37
C HIS A 57 19.30 1.92 -6.02
N ASN A 58 18.62 2.02 -7.17
CA ASN A 58 18.37 3.24 -7.93
C ASN A 58 16.89 3.69 -7.97
N THR A 59 15.95 2.89 -7.46
CA THR A 59 14.51 3.24 -7.56
C THR A 59 14.02 3.94 -6.30
N LYS A 60 13.80 5.26 -6.39
CA LYS A 60 13.14 6.03 -5.34
C LYS A 60 11.63 5.81 -5.42
N ILE A 61 11.07 5.07 -4.47
CA ILE A 61 9.64 5.06 -4.21
C ILE A 61 9.31 6.40 -3.54
N GLN A 62 8.48 7.21 -4.18
CA GLN A 62 7.96 8.47 -3.63
C GLN A 62 6.54 8.26 -3.12
#